data_AF-A0A9J6GC69-F1
#
_entry.id   AF-A0A9J6GC69-F1
#
_cell.length_a   1.000
_cell.length_b   1.000
_cell.length_c   1.000
_cell.angle_alpha   90.00
_cell.angle_beta   90.00
_cell.angle_gamma   90.00
#
_symmetry.space_group_name_H-M   'P 1'
#
loop_
_entity.id
_entity.type
_entity.pdbx_description
1 polymer ?
#
loop_
_entity_poly.entity_id
_entity_poly.type
_entity_poly.pdbx_seq_one_letter_code
_entity_poly.pdbx_strand_id
1 'polypeptide(L)' 'MQEKIDDLEHRSRRSNVLFYGINETDKFEAWDVSERLVHEFCTNKLGITASTIARAHCTGRFSSK' A
#
# COMPACT_ATOMS: atom_id res chain seq x y z
N MET A 1 5.58 -28.69 5.46
CA MET A 1 6.43 -27.52 5.78
C MET A 1 5.94 -26.28 5.03
N GLN A 2 5.56 -26.41 3.75
CA GLN A 2 5.02 -25.32 2.92
C GLN A 2 3.79 -24.61 3.53
N GLU A 3 2.82 -25.36 4.06
CA GLU A 3 1.59 -24.80 4.63
C GLU A 3 1.84 -23.89 5.83
N LYS A 4 2.85 -24.19 6.65
CA LYS A 4 3.22 -23.35 7.78
C LYS A 4 3.87 -22.03 7.34
N ILE A 5 4.66 -22.07 6.26
CA ILE A 5 5.29 -20.88 5.70
C ILE A 5 4.23 -19.98 5.07
N ASP A 6 3.30 -20.56 4.31
CA ASP A 6 2.19 -19.84 3.69
C ASP A 6 1.30 -19.14 4.73
N ASP A 7 0.93 -19.84 5.81
CA ASP A 7 0.14 -19.25 6.90
C ASP A 7 0.87 -18.08 7.58
N LEU A 8 2.19 -18.18 7.78
CA LEU A 8 2.99 -17.09 8.35
C LEU A 8 3.06 -15.86 7.42
N GLU A 9 3.25 -16.08 6.12
CA GLU A 9 3.28 -15.02 5.11
C GLU A 9 1.93 -14.30 5.01
N HIS A 10 0.82 -15.07 4.99
CA HIS A 10 -0.53 -14.52 4.99
C HIS A 10 -0.83 -13.70 6.24
N ARG A 11 -0.42 -14.17 7.42
CA ARG A 11 -0.57 -13.41 8.67
C ARG A 11 0.25 -12.13 8.67
N SER A 12 1.47 -12.20 8.17
CA SER A 12 2.37 -11.05 8.05
C SER A 12 1.76 -9.95 7.17
N ARG A 13 1.13 -10.34 6.05
CA ARG A 13 0.56 -9.40 5.07
C ARG A 13 -0.90 -9.03 5.33
N ARG A 14 -1.52 -9.55 6.40
CA ARG A 14 -2.96 -9.39 6.67
C ARG A 14 -3.40 -7.93 6.78
N SER A 15 -2.52 -7.05 7.26
CA SER A 15 -2.81 -5.62 7.42
C SER A 15 -2.34 -4.78 6.22
N ASN A 16 -1.84 -5.41 5.16
CA ASN A 16 -1.38 -4.69 3.97
C ASN A 16 -2.57 -4.46 3.03
N VAL A 17 -2.73 -3.21 2.59
CA VAL A 17 -3.74 -2.80 1.61
C VAL A 17 -3.03 -2.35 0.33
N LEU A 18 -3.52 -2.81 -0.82
CA LEU A 18 -3.02 -2.43 -2.13
C LEU A 18 -4.00 -1.49 -2.82
N PHE A 19 -3.49 -0.36 -3.29
CA PHE A 19 -4.23 0.60 -4.11
C PHE A 19 -3.70 0.56 -5.53
N TYR A 20 -4.60 0.45 -6.50
CA TYR A 20 -4.28 0.48 -7.93
C TYR A 20 -4.82 1.76 -8.57
N GLY A 21 -4.13 2.26 -9.61
CA GLY A 21 -4.59 3.43 -10.37
C GLY A 21 -4.35 4.78 -9.69
N ILE A 22 -3.49 4.83 -8.66
CA ILE A 22 -2.97 6.09 -8.13
C ILE A 22 -1.89 6.58 -9.09
N ASN A 23 -2.06 7.78 -9.66
CA ASN A 23 -1.05 8.38 -10.52
C ASN A 23 0.15 8.82 -9.68
N GLU A 24 1.32 8.23 -9.94
CA GLU A 24 2.58 8.64 -9.33
C GLU A 24 3.04 9.97 -9.96
N THR A 25 3.26 10.99 -9.15
CA THR A 25 3.73 12.31 -9.62
C THR A 25 5.24 12.37 -9.83
N ASP A 26 6.05 11.50 -9.19
CA ASP A 26 7.51 11.58 -9.22
C ASP A 26 8.19 10.20 -9.31
N LYS A 27 9.29 10.12 -10.08
CA LYS A 27 10.12 8.90 -10.24
C LYS A 27 10.94 8.52 -8.99
N PHE A 28 11.00 9.42 -8.00
CA PHE A 28 11.73 9.24 -6.75
C PHE A 28 10.74 9.31 -5.61
N GLU A 29 10.09 8.20 -5.30
CA GLU A 29 9.18 8.13 -4.17
C GLU A 29 9.98 8.14 -2.86
N ALA A 30 9.95 9.28 -2.16
CA ALA A 30 10.26 9.34 -0.74
C ALA A 30 9.04 8.83 0.05
N TRP A 31 9.28 8.15 1.16
CA TRP A 31 8.24 7.55 2.00
C TRP A 31 7.16 8.57 2.41
N ASP A 32 7.57 9.79 2.78
CA ASP A 32 6.66 10.86 3.18
C ASP A 32 5.67 11.25 2.06
N VAL A 33 6.08 11.11 0.80
CA VAL A 33 5.22 11.38 -0.36
C VAL A 33 4.17 10.30 -0.50
N SER A 34 4.56 9.02 -0.41
CA SER A 34 3.62 7.90 -0.52
C SER A 34 2.63 7.87 0.64
N GLU A 35 3.07 8.19 1.87
CA GLU A 35 2.17 8.29 3.02
C GLU A 35 1.12 9.38 2.82
N ARG A 36 1.55 10.59 2.41
CA ARG A 36 0.64 11.70 2.13
C ARG A 36 -0.38 11.33 1.04
N LEU A 37 0.07 10.72 -0.06
CA LEU A 37 -0.80 10.28 -1.14
C LEU A 37 -1.87 9.29 -0.67
N VAL A 38 -1.51 8.34 0.19
CA VAL A 38 -2.47 7.39 0.76
C VAL A 38 -3.48 8.11 1.66
N HIS A 39 -3.04 9.03 2.52
CA HIS A 39 -3.96 9.82 3.36
C HIS A 39 -4.93 10.67 2.52
N GLU A 40 -4.42 11.36 1.50
CA GLU A 40 -5.23 12.16 0.58
C GLU A 40 -6.22 11.27 -0.19
N PHE A 41 -5.80 10.09 -0.63
CA PHE A 41 -6.69 9.14 -1.30
C PHE A 41 -7.79 8.64 -0.37
N CYS A 42 -7.43 8.16 0.82
CA CYS A 42 -8.40 7.70 1.82
C CYS A 42 -9.42 8.78 2.17
N THR A 43 -8.96 10.02 2.39
CA THR A 43 -9.85 11.12 2.78
C THR A 43 -10.72 11.56 1.60
N ASN A 44 -10.12 11.83 0.44
CA ASN A 44 -10.81 12.49 -0.68
C ASN A 44 -11.62 11.51 -1.54
N LYS A 45 -11.21 10.25 -1.64
CA LYS A 45 -11.88 9.25 -2.50
C LYS A 45 -12.73 8.27 -1.71
N LEU A 46 -12.31 7.91 -0.51
CA LEU A 46 -13.02 6.92 0.31
C LEU A 46 -13.80 7.54 1.47
N GLY A 47 -13.56 8.81 1.82
CA GLY A 47 -14.21 9.47 2.94
C GLY A 47 -13.80 8.89 4.31
N ILE A 48 -12.62 8.26 4.39
CA ILE A 48 -12.10 7.64 5.61
C ILE A 48 -10.79 8.27 6.03
N THR A 49 -10.53 8.29 7.34
CA THR A 49 -9.24 8.69 7.89
C THR A 49 -8.39 7.45 8.16
N ALA A 50 -7.27 7.31 7.46
CA ALA A 50 -6.24 6.35 7.85
C ALA A 50 -5.58 6.87 9.13
N SER A 51 -5.70 6.16 10.26
CA SER A 51 -5.22 6.63 11.56
C SER A 51 -3.75 6.34 11.81
N THR A 52 -3.26 5.19 11.35
CA THR A 52 -1.86 4.77 11.56
C THR A 52 -1.39 3.97 10.37
N ILE A 53 -0.41 4.51 9.65
CA ILE A 53 0.25 3.84 8.53
C ILE A 53 1.65 3.44 9.02
N ALA A 54 1.92 2.13 9.10
CA ALA A 54 3.24 1.64 9.48
C ALA A 54 4.28 1.88 8.37
N ARG A 55 3.85 1.75 7.10
CA ARG A 55 4.66 1.98 5.90
C ARG A 55 3.76 2.12 4.67
N ALA A 56 4.13 3.03 3.76
CA ALA A 56 3.54 3.15 2.42
C ALA A 56 4.67 3.22 1.38
N HIS A 57 4.49 2.57 0.23
CA HIS A 57 5.43 2.61 -0.89
C HIS A 57 4.77 2.03 -2.15
N CYS A 58 5.19 2.47 -3.34
CA CYS A 58 4.83 1.79 -4.57
C CYS A 58 5.47 0.39 -4.61
N THR A 59 4.66 -0.62 -4.93
CA THR A 59 5.10 -2.00 -5.11
C THR A 59 5.60 -2.29 -6.53
N GLY A 60 5.80 -1.25 -7.35
CA GLY A 60 6.17 -1.32 -8.76
C GLY A 60 4.97 -1.31 -9.71
N ARG A 61 5.25 -1.27 -11.02
CA ARG A 61 4.20 -1.25 -12.05
C ARG A 61 3.41 -2.55 -12.04
N PHE A 62 2.08 -2.42 -11.93
CA PHE A 62 1.19 -3.54 -12.14
C PHE A 62 1.35 -4.06 -13.57
N SER A 63 1.91 -5.26 -13.71
CA SER A 63 1.92 -6.02 -14.96
C SER A 63 0.80 -7.04 -14.85
N SER A 64 -0.28 -6.80 -15.61
CA SER A 64 -1.25 -7.87 -15.89
C SER A 64 -0.50 -8.91 -16.71
N LYS A 65 -0.17 -10.04 -16.10
CA LYS A 65 0.09 -11.28 -16.85
C LYS A 65 -1.22 -11.95 -17.19
#